data_AF-A0A2N9IC41-F1
#
_entry.id   AF-A0A2N9IC41-F1
#
_cell.length_a   1.000
_cell.length_b   1.000
_cell.length_c   1.000
_cell.angle_alpha   90.00
_cell.angle_beta   90.00
_cell.angle_gamma   90.00
#
_symmetry.space_group_name_H-M   'P 1'
#
loop_
_entity.id
_entity.type
_entity.pdbx_description
1 polymer ?
#
loop_
_entity_poly.entity_id
_entity_poly.type
_entity_poly.pdbx_seq_one_letter_code
_entity_poly.pdbx_strand_id
1 'polypeptide(L)'
;MASSSSQNKPETINLNDTPSVMPEVWRPYFLSINGPVSVTDSVILNGETATAVAAGLCTPEDAKCAATVSNMGRRLHVRNMEVKTLRSQVTILQRLLKESKKKVGEVKEENKRLKALVDSYADDLVIRSTEQSKTTNKLQKQYEKLLAEVKELTSRSIPK
;
A
#
# COMPACT_ATOMS: atom_id res chain seq x y z
N MET A 1 10.71 22.42 17.24
CA MET A 1 10.25 22.92 18.56
C MET A 1 10.66 21.91 19.62
N ALA A 2 11.19 22.42 20.73
CA ALA A 2 12.13 21.74 21.62
C ALA A 2 11.54 20.53 22.37
N SER A 3 12.32 19.45 22.40
CA SER A 3 12.16 18.32 23.32
C SER A 3 12.44 18.79 24.75
N SER A 4 11.47 18.69 25.66
CA SER A 4 11.73 18.78 27.10
C SER A 4 12.02 17.38 27.63
N SER A 5 13.31 17.11 27.86
CA SER A 5 13.78 15.95 28.60
C SER A 5 13.68 16.29 30.08
N SER A 6 12.69 15.72 30.76
CA SER A 6 12.66 15.71 32.22
C SER A 6 13.82 14.82 32.68
N GLN A 7 14.86 15.41 33.27
CA GLN A 7 15.90 14.67 33.97
C GLN A 7 15.26 13.96 35.16
N ASN A 8 14.93 12.68 34.97
CA ASN A 8 14.65 11.77 36.06
C ASN A 8 15.97 11.58 36.81
N LYS A 9 16.15 12.35 37.89
CA LYS A 9 17.30 12.24 38.79
C LYS A 9 17.36 10.78 39.28
N PRO A 10 18.51 10.09 39.22
CA PRO A 10 18.61 8.75 39.80
C PRO A 10 18.44 8.89 41.31
N GLU A 11 17.37 8.31 41.86
CA GLU A 11 17.21 8.12 43.29
C GLU A 11 18.43 7.37 43.80
N THR A 12 19.32 8.09 44.48
CA THR A 12 20.52 7.52 45.08
C THR A 12 20.04 6.80 46.33
N ILE A 13 19.96 5.46 46.26
CA ILE A 13 19.54 4.62 47.38
C ILE A 13 20.61 4.73 48.47
N ASN A 14 20.35 5.55 49.47
CA ASN A 14 21.18 5.64 50.68
C ASN A 14 20.89 4.41 51.55
N LEU A 15 21.83 3.46 51.59
CA LEU A 15 21.69 2.22 52.37
C LEU A 15 21.68 2.45 53.89
N ASN A 16 21.97 3.68 54.34
CA ASN A 16 21.90 4.07 55.76
C ASN A 16 20.64 4.85 56.11
N ASP A 17 19.75 5.17 55.15
CA ASP A 17 18.48 5.82 55.46
C ASP A 17 17.56 4.80 56.14
N THR A 18 17.30 5.04 57.42
CA THR A 18 16.33 4.26 58.18
C THR A 18 14.94 4.70 57.71
N PRO A 19 14.06 3.80 57.22
CA PRO A 19 12.74 4.20 56.77
C PRO A 19 11.95 4.76 57.96
N SER A 20 11.82 6.10 58.02
CA SER A 20 11.10 6.79 59.11
C SER A 20 9.60 6.57 59.06
N VAL A 21 9.07 6.03 57.96
CA VAL A 21 7.66 5.65 57.81
C VAL A 21 7.63 4.15 57.59
N MET A 22 6.99 3.41 58.51
CA MET A 22 6.72 2.00 58.30
C MET A 22 5.97 1.85 56.96
N PRO A 23 6.40 0.95 56.06
CA PRO A 23 5.61 0.64 54.89
C PRO A 23 4.23 0.18 55.36
N GLU A 24 3.19 0.67 54.69
CA GLU A 24 1.81 0.35 55.01
C GLU A 24 1.64 -1.17 54.90
N VAL A 25 1.62 -1.84 56.05
CA VAL A 25 1.53 -3.30 56.12
C VAL A 25 0.18 -3.66 55.53
N TRP A 26 0.19 -4.31 54.38
CA TRP A 26 -1.03 -4.74 53.71
C TRP A 26 -1.81 -5.67 54.65
N ARG A 27 -3.01 -5.23 55.03
CA ARG A 27 -3.92 -5.94 55.94
C ARG A 27 -5.22 -6.23 55.20
N PRO A 28 -5.33 -7.40 54.57
CA PRO A 28 -6.51 -7.76 53.82
C PRO A 28 -7.70 -7.95 54.77
N TYR A 29 -8.84 -7.33 54.41
CA TYR A 29 -10.12 -7.51 55.09
C TYR A 29 -11.05 -8.26 54.14
N PHE A 30 -11.42 -9.48 54.52
CA PHE A 30 -12.24 -10.35 53.69
C PHE A 30 -13.71 -10.10 53.99
N LEU A 31 -14.38 -9.34 53.12
CA LEU A 31 -15.79 -9.01 53.23
C LEU A 31 -16.58 -9.73 52.15
N SER A 32 -17.54 -10.55 52.57
CA SER A 32 -18.56 -11.13 51.71
C SER A 32 -19.85 -10.29 51.79
N ILE A 33 -20.82 -10.59 50.92
CA ILE A 33 -22.16 -9.98 50.93
C ILE A 33 -22.91 -10.25 52.26
N ASN A 34 -22.56 -11.35 52.93
CA ASN A 34 -23.14 -11.75 54.22
C ASN A 34 -22.37 -11.21 55.44
N GLY A 35 -21.32 -10.40 55.23
CA GLY A 35 -20.48 -9.84 56.29
C GLY A 35 -19.02 -10.34 56.26
N PRO A 36 -18.25 -10.11 57.34
CA PRO A 36 -16.86 -10.55 57.45
C PRO A 36 -16.74 -12.07 57.33
N VAL A 37 -15.76 -12.53 56.54
CA VAL A 37 -15.45 -13.95 56.43
C VAL A 37 -14.94 -14.48 57.78
N SER A 38 -15.56 -15.56 58.25
CA SER A 38 -15.28 -16.22 59.52
C SER A 38 -14.58 -17.58 59.32
N VAL A 39 -14.08 -18.16 60.41
CA VAL A 39 -13.36 -19.45 60.37
C VAL A 39 -14.27 -20.63 59.97
N THR A 40 -15.58 -20.49 60.14
CA THR A 40 -16.56 -21.51 59.71
C THR A 40 -16.86 -21.44 58.20
N ASP A 41 -16.47 -20.37 57.53
CA ASP A 41 -16.70 -20.21 56.09
C ASP A 41 -15.67 -20.98 55.29
N SER A 42 -16.14 -21.87 54.41
CA SER A 42 -15.26 -22.69 53.57
C SER A 42 -14.93 -21.99 52.26
N VAL A 43 -13.65 -21.64 52.07
CA VAL A 43 -13.11 -21.13 50.79
C VAL A 43 -13.18 -22.20 49.68
N ILE A 44 -13.17 -23.49 50.05
CA ILE A 44 -13.16 -24.59 49.07
C ILE A 44 -14.58 -24.92 48.59
N LEU A 45 -15.57 -24.84 49.47
CA LEU A 45 -16.93 -25.30 49.20
C LEU A 45 -17.91 -24.15 48.91
N ASN A 46 -17.56 -22.90 49.25
CA ASN A 46 -18.39 -21.73 48.98
C ASN A 46 -17.69 -20.76 48.02
N GLY A 47 -18.21 -20.64 46.80
CA GLY A 47 -17.68 -19.74 45.78
C GLY A 47 -17.75 -18.25 46.17
N GLU A 48 -18.72 -17.84 46.97
CA GLU A 48 -18.84 -16.45 47.45
C GLU A 48 -17.72 -16.11 48.43
N THR A 49 -17.51 -16.97 49.44
CA THR A 49 -16.38 -16.85 50.38
C THR A 49 -15.05 -16.89 49.65
N ALA A 50 -14.90 -17.79 48.68
CA ALA A 50 -13.68 -17.87 47.87
C ALA A 50 -13.41 -16.56 47.10
N THR A 51 -14.45 -15.97 46.52
CA THR A 51 -14.35 -14.70 45.80
C THR A 51 -14.00 -13.54 46.73
N ALA A 52 -14.63 -13.47 47.92
CA ALA A 52 -14.33 -12.45 48.92
C ALA A 52 -12.89 -12.54 49.44
N VAL A 53 -12.40 -13.77 49.68
CA VAL A 53 -11.01 -13.99 50.08
C VAL A 53 -10.05 -13.62 48.95
N ALA A 54 -10.30 -14.07 47.72
CA ALA A 54 -9.49 -13.72 46.56
C ALA A 54 -9.44 -12.20 46.31
N ALA A 55 -10.57 -11.50 46.42
CA ALA A 55 -10.64 -10.05 46.26
C ALA A 55 -9.85 -9.32 47.35
N GLY A 56 -9.93 -9.78 48.61
CA GLY A 56 -9.10 -9.25 49.68
C GLY A 56 -7.62 -9.52 49.49
N LEU A 57 -7.25 -10.58 48.74
CA LEU A 57 -5.86 -10.91 48.42
C LEU A 57 -5.29 -10.10 47.24
N CYS A 58 -6.13 -9.50 46.39
CA CYS A 58 -5.67 -8.65 45.29
C CYS A 58 -5.35 -7.24 45.77
N THR A 59 -4.15 -6.75 45.44
CA THR A 59 -3.77 -5.36 45.68
C THR A 59 -4.33 -4.44 44.57
N PRO A 60 -4.47 -3.13 44.83
CA PRO A 60 -4.81 -2.16 43.78
C PRO A 60 -3.86 -2.22 42.57
N GLU A 61 -2.59 -2.54 42.80
CA GLU A 61 -1.55 -2.70 41.78
C GLU A 61 -1.84 -3.91 40.88
N ASP A 62 -2.32 -5.02 41.46
CA ASP A 62 -2.75 -6.20 40.70
C ASP A 62 -3.93 -5.88 39.78
N ALA A 63 -4.90 -5.10 40.28
CA ALA A 63 -6.04 -4.67 39.48
C ALA A 63 -5.62 -3.74 38.32
N LYS A 64 -4.72 -2.78 38.58
CA LYS A 64 -4.14 -1.90 37.54
C LYS A 64 -3.37 -2.70 36.49
N CYS A 65 -2.60 -3.70 36.94
CA CYS A 65 -1.86 -4.61 36.07
C CYS A 65 -2.84 -5.40 35.17
N ALA A 66 -3.86 -6.03 35.75
CA ALA A 66 -4.87 -6.79 35.02
C ALA A 66 -5.61 -5.92 33.97
N ALA A 67 -5.99 -4.69 34.33
CA ALA A 67 -6.62 -3.75 33.40
C ALA A 67 -5.68 -3.38 32.23
N THR A 68 -4.40 -3.15 32.52
CA THR A 68 -3.39 -2.84 31.51
C THR A 68 -3.19 -4.00 30.55
N VAL A 69 -3.04 -5.23 31.07
CA VAL A 69 -2.90 -6.45 30.26
C VAL A 69 -4.16 -6.69 29.41
N SER A 70 -5.34 -6.49 29.98
CA SER A 70 -6.61 -6.59 29.25
C SER A 70 -6.69 -5.58 28.09
N ASN A 71 -6.30 -4.33 28.33
CA ASN A 71 -6.26 -3.30 27.29
C ASN A 71 -5.28 -3.65 26.16
N MET A 72 -4.07 -4.10 26.51
CA MET A 72 -3.08 -4.58 25.54
C MET A 72 -3.63 -5.74 24.72
N GLY A 73 -4.29 -6.71 25.36
CA GLY A 73 -4.92 -7.84 24.68
C GLY A 73 -5.96 -7.41 23.65
N ARG A 74 -6.85 -6.46 24.02
CA ARG A 74 -7.85 -5.90 23.08
C ARG A 74 -7.19 -5.19 21.90
N ARG A 75 -6.19 -4.35 22.14
CA ARG A 75 -5.45 -3.65 21.09
C ARG A 75 -4.73 -4.62 20.15
N LEU A 76 -4.09 -5.65 20.71
CA LEU A 76 -3.40 -6.68 19.94
C LEU A 76 -4.39 -7.47 19.07
N HIS A 77 -5.58 -7.79 19.59
CA HIS A 77 -6.62 -8.46 18.82
C HIS A 77 -7.07 -7.64 17.60
N VAL A 78 -7.32 -6.33 17.78
CA VAL A 78 -7.67 -5.42 16.68
C VAL A 78 -6.54 -5.35 15.64
N ARG A 79 -5.29 -5.12 16.09
CA ARG A 79 -4.12 -5.11 15.19
C ARG A 79 -3.98 -6.43 14.43
N ASN A 80 -4.25 -7.57 15.06
CA ASN A 80 -4.20 -8.88 14.40
C ASN A 80 -5.25 -9.01 13.29
N MET A 81 -6.46 -8.47 13.47
CA MET A 81 -7.48 -8.46 12.41
C MET A 81 -7.06 -7.55 11.25
N GLU A 82 -6.53 -6.37 11.53
CA GLU A 82 -5.98 -5.47 10.50
C GLU A 82 -4.86 -6.14 9.70
N VAL A 83 -3.93 -6.84 10.37
CA VAL A 83 -2.85 -7.59 9.72
C VAL A 83 -3.40 -8.71 8.82
N LYS A 84 -4.44 -9.43 9.26
CA LYS A 84 -5.10 -10.44 8.41
C LYS A 84 -5.72 -9.83 7.16
N THR A 85 -6.40 -8.69 7.31
CA THR A 85 -6.98 -7.93 6.19
C THR A 85 -5.91 -7.40 5.24
N LEU A 86 -4.83 -6.82 5.76
CA LEU A 86 -3.71 -6.35 4.93
C LEU A 86 -3.06 -7.50 4.18
N ARG A 87 -2.88 -8.66 4.82
CA ARG A 87 -2.33 -9.86 4.16
C ARG A 87 -3.19 -10.33 2.99
N SER A 88 -4.51 -10.29 3.10
CA SER A 88 -5.40 -10.65 1.99
C SER A 88 -5.31 -9.62 0.86
N GLN A 89 -5.31 -8.33 1.18
CA GLN A 89 -5.13 -7.26 0.19
C GLN A 89 -3.79 -7.36 -0.55
N VAL A 90 -2.69 -7.60 0.17
CA VAL A 90 -1.36 -7.79 -0.44
C VAL A 90 -1.37 -8.96 -1.42
N THR A 91 -2.02 -10.07 -1.07
CA THR A 91 -2.15 -11.23 -1.97
C THR A 91 -2.90 -10.85 -3.26
N ILE A 92 -3.97 -10.07 -3.16
CA ILE A 92 -4.74 -9.59 -4.33
C ILE A 92 -3.87 -8.68 -5.20
N LEU A 93 -3.18 -7.70 -4.59
CA LEU A 93 -2.32 -6.76 -5.29
C LEU A 93 -1.15 -7.46 -5.99
N GLN A 94 -0.55 -8.48 -5.38
CA GLN A 94 0.50 -9.28 -6.02
C GLN A 94 0.01 -9.98 -7.28
N ARG A 95 -1.23 -10.49 -7.29
CA ARG A 95 -1.85 -11.09 -8.48
C ARG A 95 -2.07 -10.06 -9.59
N LEU A 96 -2.66 -8.91 -9.24
CA LEU A 96 -2.89 -7.82 -10.20
C LEU A 96 -1.59 -7.29 -10.80
N LEU A 97 -0.54 -7.15 -9.98
CA LEU A 97 0.78 -6.75 -10.44
C LEU A 97 1.37 -7.76 -11.43
N LYS A 98 1.25 -9.06 -11.15
CA LYS A 98 1.71 -10.12 -12.05
C LYS A 98 0.98 -10.06 -13.40
N GLU A 99 -0.33 -9.88 -13.37
CA GLU A 99 -1.15 -9.77 -14.59
C GLU A 99 -0.81 -8.50 -15.38
N SER A 100 -0.69 -7.35 -14.71
CA SER A 100 -0.32 -6.07 -15.34
C SER A 100 1.05 -6.16 -16.01
N LYS A 101 2.06 -6.77 -15.35
CA LYS A 101 3.38 -7.01 -15.95
C LYS A 101 3.30 -7.85 -17.23
N LYS A 102 2.43 -8.88 -17.26
CA LYS A 102 2.19 -9.70 -18.45
C LYS A 102 1.64 -8.85 -19.60
N LYS A 103 0.57 -8.08 -19.34
CA LYS A 103 -0.08 -7.22 -20.35
C LYS A 103 0.87 -6.17 -20.92
N VAL A 104 1.71 -5.56 -20.07
CA VAL A 104 2.74 -4.62 -20.52
C VAL A 104 3.74 -5.29 -21.48
N GLY A 105 4.11 -6.54 -21.22
CA GLY A 105 4.95 -7.32 -22.13
C GLY A 105 4.28 -7.57 -23.49
N GLU A 106 3.01 -8.00 -23.49
CA GLU A 106 2.22 -8.24 -24.70
C GLU A 106 2.10 -6.97 -25.56
N VAL A 107 1.71 -5.84 -24.95
CA VAL A 107 1.59 -4.54 -25.63
C VAL A 107 2.93 -4.07 -26.19
N LYS A 108 4.04 -4.32 -25.48
CA LYS A 108 5.38 -3.95 -25.95
C LYS A 108 5.76 -4.72 -27.22
N GLU A 109 5.44 -6.01 -27.30
CA GLU A 109 5.69 -6.81 -28.51
C GLU A 109 4.77 -6.41 -29.67
N GLU A 110 3.49 -6.11 -29.40
CA GLU A 110 2.57 -5.58 -30.41
C GLU A 110 3.05 -4.23 -30.96
N ASN A 111 3.50 -3.32 -30.10
CA ASN A 111 4.08 -2.04 -30.53
C ASN A 111 5.31 -2.20 -31.43
N LYS A 112 6.16 -3.21 -31.18
CA LYS A 112 7.28 -3.50 -32.09
C LYS A 112 6.79 -3.97 -33.47
N ARG A 113 5.77 -4.83 -33.52
CA ARG A 113 5.17 -5.30 -34.78
C ARG A 113 4.51 -4.16 -35.54
N LEU A 114 3.76 -3.31 -34.85
CA LEU A 114 3.14 -2.12 -35.44
C LEU A 114 4.19 -1.16 -36.01
N LYS A 115 5.32 -0.97 -35.30
CA LYS A 115 6.42 -0.15 -35.82
C LYS A 115 6.98 -0.72 -37.13
N ALA A 116 7.27 -2.02 -37.19
CA ALA A 116 7.75 -2.65 -38.43
C ALA A 116 6.74 -2.53 -39.58
N LEU A 117 5.45 -2.62 -39.27
CA LEU A 117 4.38 -2.43 -40.27
C LEU A 117 4.34 -0.99 -40.79
N VAL A 118 4.45 0.01 -39.90
CA VAL A 118 4.50 1.43 -40.27
C VAL A 118 5.72 1.73 -41.13
N ASP A 119 6.89 1.20 -40.77
CA ASP A 119 8.12 1.38 -41.54
C ASP A 119 7.96 0.78 -42.96
N SER A 120 7.39 -0.44 -43.07
CA SER A 120 7.09 -1.06 -44.37
C SER A 120 6.10 -0.25 -45.21
N TYR A 121 5.07 0.34 -44.61
CA TYR A 121 4.14 1.20 -45.34
C TYR A 121 4.78 2.51 -45.79
N ALA A 122 5.67 3.09 -44.98
CA ALA A 122 6.40 4.28 -45.36
C ALA A 122 7.30 4.02 -46.58
N ASP A 123 8.02 2.90 -46.60
CA ASP A 123 8.86 2.49 -47.72
C ASP A 123 8.04 2.28 -49.00
N ASP A 124 6.93 1.54 -48.90
CA ASP A 124 6.02 1.26 -50.02
C ASP A 124 5.38 2.55 -50.59
N LEU A 125 5.02 3.50 -49.72
CA LEU A 125 4.51 4.81 -50.15
C LEU A 125 5.57 5.61 -50.91
N VAL A 126 6.81 5.62 -50.44
CA VAL A 126 7.93 6.29 -51.12
C VAL A 126 8.16 5.67 -52.50
N ILE A 127 8.20 4.34 -52.59
CA ILE A 127 8.36 3.63 -53.86
C ILE A 127 7.27 4.07 -54.86
N ARG A 128 5.99 3.94 -54.49
CA ARG A 128 4.87 4.35 -55.36
C ARG A 128 4.95 5.82 -55.77
N SER A 129 5.27 6.71 -54.83
CA SER A 129 5.40 8.14 -55.13
C SER A 129 6.50 8.41 -56.16
N THR A 130 7.65 7.75 -56.03
CA THR A 130 8.76 7.91 -57.00
C THR A 130 8.41 7.36 -58.38
N GLU A 131 7.70 6.23 -58.45
CA GLU A 131 7.21 5.66 -59.71
C GLU A 131 6.19 6.58 -60.39
N GLN A 132 5.22 7.09 -59.62
CA GLN A 132 4.22 8.03 -60.12
C GLN A 132 4.86 9.34 -60.60
N SER A 133 5.88 9.85 -59.89
CA SER A 133 6.64 11.03 -60.34
C SER A 133 7.35 10.76 -61.66
N LYS A 134 7.97 9.58 -61.84
CA LYS A 134 8.60 9.18 -63.12
C LYS A 134 7.59 9.13 -64.26
N THR A 135 6.41 8.52 -64.06
CA THR A 135 5.37 8.43 -65.11
C THR A 135 4.79 9.80 -65.45
N THR A 136 4.53 10.63 -64.45
CA THR A 136 4.03 12.00 -64.62
C THR A 136 5.03 12.86 -65.39
N ASN A 137 6.32 12.81 -65.03
CA ASN A 137 7.38 13.50 -65.75
C ASN A 137 7.50 13.05 -67.21
N LYS A 138 7.36 11.74 -67.47
CA LYS A 138 7.38 11.21 -68.84
C LYS A 138 6.19 11.72 -69.64
N LEU A 139 4.99 11.70 -69.06
CA LEU A 139 3.77 12.20 -69.69
C LEU A 139 3.86 13.70 -69.99
N GLN A 140 4.37 14.49 -69.03
CA GLN A 140 4.56 15.93 -69.20
C GLN A 140 5.51 16.25 -70.37
N LYS A 141 6.64 15.54 -70.48
CA LYS A 141 7.55 15.67 -71.63
C LYS A 141 6.88 15.35 -72.97
N GLN A 142 6.03 14.32 -73.01
CA GLN A 142 5.26 13.98 -74.23
C GLN A 142 4.28 15.11 -74.59
N TYR A 143 3.59 15.67 -73.59
CA TYR A 143 2.67 16.79 -73.77
C TYR A 143 3.38 18.04 -74.30
N GLU A 144 4.52 18.42 -73.72
CA GLU A 144 5.33 19.56 -74.17
C GLU A 144 5.82 19.39 -75.61
N LYS A 145 6.28 18.18 -75.97
CA LYS A 145 6.69 17.85 -77.34
C LYS A 145 5.53 18.01 -78.33
N LEU A 146 4.37 17.43 -78.01
CA LEU A 146 3.17 17.51 -78.85
C LEU A 146 2.71 18.97 -79.02
N LEU A 147 2.73 19.75 -77.94
CA LEU A 147 2.37 21.16 -77.97
C LEU A 147 3.29 21.97 -78.90
N ALA A 148 4.59 21.69 -78.90
CA ALA A 148 5.55 22.34 -79.81
C ALA A 148 5.26 21.97 -81.28
N GLU A 149 4.97 20.70 -81.57
CA GLU A 149 4.63 20.23 -82.91
C GLU A 149 3.34 20.88 -83.45
N VAL A 150 2.31 21.01 -82.61
CA VAL A 150 1.07 21.71 -82.97
C VAL A 150 1.31 23.19 -83.29
N LYS A 151 2.18 23.87 -82.52
CA LYS A 151 2.56 25.28 -82.77
C LYS A 151 3.32 25.47 -84.09
N GLU A 152 4.23 24.56 -84.42
CA GLU A 152 4.94 24.57 -85.70
C GLU A 152 3.97 24.38 -86.88
N LEU A 153 3.06 23.41 -86.79
CA LEU A 153 2.06 23.15 -87.84
C LEU A 153 1.13 24.35 -88.07
N THR A 154 0.67 25.01 -87.00
CA THR A 154 -0.15 26.23 -87.12
C THR A 154 0.63 27.40 -87.73
N SER A 155 1.93 27.50 -87.47
CA SER A 155 2.80 28.53 -88.06
C SER A 155 3.05 28.31 -89.56
N ARG A 156 3.13 27.04 -89.99
CA ARG A 156 3.31 26.64 -91.40
C ARG A 156 2.05 26.77 -92.26
N SER A 157 0.87 26.72 -91.63
CA SER A 157 -0.42 26.66 -92.32
C SER A 157 -1.05 28.03 -92.60
N ILE A 158 -0.38 29.15 -92.30
CA ILE A 158 -0.87 30.49 -92.66
C ILE A 158 -0.36 30.83 -94.08
N PRO A 159 -1.19 30.78 -95.13
CA PRO A 159 -0.81 31.29 -96.44
C PRO A 159 -0.95 32.82 -96.43
N LYS A 160 0.02 33.52 -97.02
CA LYS A 160 -0.15 34.93 -97.42
C LYS A 160 -1.05 35.03 -98.63
#